data_AF-A0A936D6K5-F1
#
_entry.id   AF-A0A936D6K5-F1
#
_cell.length_a   1.000
_cell.length_b   1.000
_cell.length_c   1.000
_cell.angle_alpha   90.00
_cell.angle_beta   90.00
_cell.angle_gamma   90.00
#
_symmetry.space_group_name_H-M   'P 1'
#
loop_
_entity.id
_entity.type
_entity.pdbx_description
1 polymer ?
#
loop_
_entity_poly.entity_id
_entity_poly.type
_entity_poly.pdbx_seq_one_letter_code
_entity_poly.pdbx_strand_id
1 'polypeptide(L)'
;MKPTRTTLALIRSSAIVLATLACAVGVVPGCGLENALVGGACKVGYTACGTDCVDVLVTREHCGSCDVVCPPGVACVAGVCGGSTDGSTDALADTSTDGNPGDARLDALADTSTDGNPGDGSTDGNPGDGSTDGNPGDGSTDGNPGDGATDGSVDACPPPPYNTPARCGSCFVQCVAPNTECLLENGNFVCKPPCTPPLEPCNGICVDKMVDPFNCGVCNKVCPALICAGGICQGTNPGHEIVVGHDGLSALGASAQAKVITNAVLLPAANPLRILSFEKWSDPAVVAKVKSLVGAAALGRTLAYTVSMDEADLRDALKLSRADVVVVYDQGQMDAAAAMSTGMGWAAPLLTFAREGKTIVALDGADGQGQMPLLLRTAGILNVTSHTTLAAAQRVRVVAPADPVGLAVLSPYAVADRSVTLQSADPNGGDITYVVRQGAAGNGDPVAVHKLVQP
;
A
#
# COMPACT_ATOMS: atom_id res chain seq x y z
N MET A 1 -74.45 15.45 28.50
CA MET A 1 -75.42 14.37 28.24
C MET A 1 -74.70 13.03 28.29
N LYS A 2 -75.41 11.92 28.54
CA LYS A 2 -74.82 10.63 28.97
C LYS A 2 -74.01 9.91 27.88
N PRO A 3 -72.93 9.17 28.23
CA PRO A 3 -72.42 8.08 27.41
C PRO A 3 -73.23 6.80 27.66
N THR A 4 -73.49 6.02 26.62
CA THR A 4 -74.19 4.73 26.73
C THR A 4 -73.23 3.58 26.44
N ARG A 5 -73.02 2.71 27.43
CA ARG A 5 -72.42 1.38 27.22
C ARG A 5 -73.51 0.43 26.71
N THR A 6 -73.19 -0.38 25.70
CA THR A 6 -73.94 -1.62 25.44
C THR A 6 -72.94 -2.76 25.25
N THR A 7 -72.94 -3.68 26.21
CA THR A 7 -72.19 -4.93 26.19
C THR A 7 -72.87 -5.94 25.27
N LEU A 8 -72.10 -6.70 24.48
CA LEU A 8 -72.51 -8.03 24.04
C LEU A 8 -71.27 -8.93 23.96
N ALA A 9 -71.27 -10.00 24.74
CA ALA A 9 -70.25 -11.06 24.73
C ALA A 9 -70.96 -12.38 24.44
N LEU A 10 -70.35 -13.25 23.63
CA LEU A 10 -70.70 -14.64 23.19
C LEU A 10 -69.89 -14.86 21.87
N ILE A 11 -69.20 -15.97 21.54
CA ILE A 11 -69.03 -17.33 22.08
C ILE A 11 -67.59 -17.87 21.81
N ARG A 12 -67.07 -18.58 22.81
CA ARG A 12 -66.09 -19.70 22.83
C ARG A 12 -65.34 -20.14 21.55
N SER A 13 -64.01 -20.14 21.71
CA SER A 13 -63.13 -21.33 21.64
C SER A 13 -63.01 -22.16 20.34
N SER A 14 -61.81 -22.09 19.74
CA SER A 14 -61.13 -23.25 19.15
C SER A 14 -59.63 -23.07 19.34
N ALA A 15 -59.03 -23.91 20.18
CA ALA A 15 -57.58 -23.99 20.33
C ALA A 15 -57.02 -24.90 19.23
N ILE A 16 -55.85 -24.59 18.67
CA ILE A 16 -54.96 -25.59 18.06
C ILE A 16 -53.53 -25.03 17.92
N VAL A 17 -52.60 -25.78 18.51
CA VAL A 17 -51.15 -25.85 18.22
C VAL A 17 -50.33 -24.55 18.36
N LEU A 18 -49.85 -24.35 19.58
CA LEU A 18 -48.56 -23.71 19.85
C LEU A 18 -47.43 -24.66 19.39
N ALA A 19 -46.96 -24.51 18.15
CA ALA A 19 -45.82 -25.29 17.65
C ALA A 19 -44.52 -24.68 18.19
N THR A 20 -43.99 -25.27 19.26
CA THR A 20 -42.64 -24.99 19.76
C THR A 20 -41.61 -25.40 18.72
N LEU A 21 -41.06 -24.42 17.98
CA LEU A 21 -39.91 -24.64 17.11
C LEU A 21 -38.65 -24.80 17.98
N ALA A 22 -38.48 -26.00 18.53
CA ALA A 22 -37.22 -26.43 19.09
C ALA A 22 -36.22 -26.58 17.95
N CYS A 23 -35.54 -25.49 17.57
CA CYS A 23 -34.31 -25.59 16.82
C CYS A 23 -33.33 -26.40 17.66
N ALA A 24 -33.16 -27.67 17.31
CA ALA A 24 -32.04 -28.46 17.77
C ALA A 24 -30.77 -27.72 17.34
N VAL A 25 -30.08 -27.11 18.31
CA VAL A 25 -28.72 -26.64 18.12
C VAL A 25 -27.87 -27.89 17.97
N GLY A 26 -27.80 -28.41 16.74
CA GLY A 26 -26.78 -29.34 16.35
C GLY A 26 -25.46 -28.64 16.54
N VAL A 27 -24.75 -28.98 17.62
CA VAL A 27 -23.37 -28.55 17.83
C VAL A 27 -22.55 -29.19 16.71
N VAL A 28 -22.29 -28.42 15.66
CA VAL A 28 -21.27 -28.75 14.68
C VAL A 28 -19.93 -28.49 15.38
N PRO A 29 -19.10 -29.51 15.65
CA PRO A 29 -17.77 -29.30 16.21
C PRO A 29 -16.87 -28.77 15.09
N GLY A 30 -16.91 -27.45 14.88
CA GLY A 30 -16.35 -26.85 13.68
C GLY A 30 -16.21 -25.33 13.75
N CYS A 31 -15.69 -24.83 14.88
CA CYS A 31 -15.00 -23.54 15.05
C CYS A 31 -14.62 -23.36 16.54
N GLY A 32 -13.88 -24.32 17.10
CA GLY A 32 -13.17 -24.08 18.37
C GLY A 32 -11.93 -23.23 18.08
N LEU A 33 -11.59 -22.28 18.96
CA LEU A 33 -10.36 -21.48 18.87
C LEU A 33 -9.07 -22.33 18.96
N GLU A 34 -9.22 -23.59 19.32
CA GLU A 34 -8.17 -24.60 19.49
C GLU A 34 -7.84 -25.34 18.17
N ASN A 35 -8.75 -25.36 17.18
CA ASN A 35 -8.56 -26.09 15.93
C ASN A 35 -8.37 -25.14 14.74
N ALA A 36 -7.16 -25.13 14.17
CA ALA A 36 -6.74 -24.23 13.12
C ALA A 36 -7.27 -24.59 11.70
N LEU A 37 -8.54 -24.97 11.55
CA LEU A 37 -9.19 -25.17 10.25
C LEU A 37 -9.86 -23.90 9.73
N VAL A 38 -9.63 -23.57 8.44
CA VAL A 38 -10.36 -22.54 7.70
C VAL A 38 -10.71 -23.08 6.32
N GLY A 39 -12.01 -23.15 6.00
CA GLY A 39 -12.48 -23.57 4.68
C GLY A 39 -12.20 -25.03 4.28
N GLY A 40 -11.91 -25.91 5.25
CA GLY A 40 -11.54 -27.32 5.00
C GLY A 40 -10.04 -27.56 4.79
N ALA A 41 -9.21 -26.52 4.92
CA ALA A 41 -7.75 -26.61 4.97
C ALA A 41 -7.22 -26.03 6.28
N CYS A 42 -5.94 -26.27 6.58
CA CYS A 42 -5.29 -25.65 7.73
C CYS A 42 -5.05 -24.15 7.50
N LYS A 43 -5.16 -23.37 8.57
CA LYS A 43 -4.75 -21.97 8.64
C LYS A 43 -3.27 -21.86 8.26
N VAL A 44 -2.91 -20.81 7.51
CA VAL A 44 -1.51 -20.49 7.19
C VAL A 44 -0.65 -20.49 8.47
N GLY A 45 0.45 -21.25 8.44
CA GLY A 45 1.32 -21.52 9.60
C GLY A 45 1.12 -22.91 10.24
N TYR A 46 0.04 -23.62 9.90
CA TYR A 46 -0.26 -24.95 10.43
C TYR A 46 -0.19 -26.02 9.33
N THR A 47 0.35 -27.18 9.67
CA THR A 47 0.46 -28.36 8.78
C THR A 47 -0.66 -29.35 9.07
N ALA A 48 -1.24 -29.94 8.02
CA ALA A 48 -2.23 -31.00 8.16
C ALA A 48 -1.55 -32.32 8.52
N CYS A 49 -1.70 -32.77 9.76
CA CYS A 49 -1.22 -34.07 10.24
C CYS A 49 -2.43 -34.95 10.57
N GLY A 50 -2.82 -35.79 9.60
CA GLY A 50 -4.05 -36.59 9.69
C GLY A 50 -5.30 -35.71 9.58
N THR A 51 -6.12 -35.70 10.62
CA THR A 51 -7.32 -34.84 10.73
C THR A 51 -7.05 -33.47 11.33
N ASP A 52 -5.85 -33.28 11.91
CA ASP A 52 -5.58 -32.19 12.82
C ASP A 52 -4.58 -31.21 12.19
N CYS A 53 -4.78 -29.91 12.47
CA CYS A 53 -3.89 -28.85 12.01
C CYS A 53 -2.96 -28.47 13.15
N VAL A 54 -1.66 -28.79 13.01
CA VAL A 54 -0.65 -28.61 14.06
C VAL A 54 0.43 -27.62 13.62
N ASP A 55 0.95 -26.84 14.57
CA ASP A 55 2.08 -25.94 14.30
C ASP A 55 3.38 -26.74 14.50
N VAL A 56 3.97 -27.18 13.38
CA VAL A 56 5.19 -28.00 13.37
C VAL A 56 6.44 -27.25 13.86
N LEU A 57 6.36 -25.94 14.10
CA LEU A 57 7.49 -25.16 14.61
C LEU A 57 7.61 -25.18 16.13
N VAL A 58 6.52 -25.51 16.84
CA VAL A 58 6.43 -25.49 18.31
C VAL A 58 5.77 -26.72 18.94
N THR A 59 5.02 -27.52 18.18
CA THR A 59 4.35 -28.73 18.70
C THR A 59 5.37 -29.86 18.87
N ARG A 60 5.59 -30.29 20.12
CA ARG A 60 6.59 -31.31 20.48
C ARG A 60 6.34 -32.66 19.81
N GLU A 61 5.09 -32.99 19.57
CA GLU A 61 4.62 -34.25 19.00
C GLU A 61 4.70 -34.29 17.46
N HIS A 62 4.89 -33.14 16.81
CA HIS A 62 4.92 -32.98 15.34
C HIS A 62 6.05 -32.02 14.90
N CYS A 63 7.23 -32.13 15.50
CA CYS A 63 8.29 -31.14 15.35
C CYS A 63 8.99 -31.23 13.98
N GLY A 64 8.92 -30.16 13.18
CA GLY A 64 9.47 -30.08 11.84
C GLY A 64 8.67 -30.84 10.77
N SER A 65 8.00 -31.93 11.14
CA SER A 65 7.03 -32.64 10.30
C SER A 65 6.09 -33.51 11.14
N CYS A 66 5.02 -34.03 10.52
CA CYS A 66 4.04 -34.88 11.20
C CYS A 66 4.67 -36.11 11.85
N ASP A 67 4.20 -36.44 13.06
CA ASP A 67 4.57 -37.61 13.86
C ASP A 67 6.05 -37.68 14.28
N VAL A 68 6.78 -36.57 14.15
CA VAL A 68 8.13 -36.40 14.71
C VAL A 68 8.04 -35.91 16.17
N VAL A 69 8.00 -36.86 17.09
CA VAL A 69 7.94 -36.60 18.54
C VAL A 69 9.34 -36.34 19.10
N CYS A 70 9.56 -35.18 19.72
CA CYS A 70 10.84 -34.89 20.38
C CYS A 70 11.07 -35.74 21.65
N PRO A 71 12.33 -36.08 21.97
CA PRO A 71 12.68 -36.86 23.16
C PRO A 71 12.08 -36.30 24.48
N PRO A 72 11.91 -37.13 25.52
CA PRO A 72 11.47 -36.67 26.84
C PRO A 72 12.36 -35.53 27.35
N GLY A 73 11.74 -34.41 27.72
CA GLY A 73 12.45 -33.20 28.17
C GLY A 73 12.93 -32.25 27.06
N VAL A 74 12.75 -32.57 25.78
CA VAL A 74 13.16 -31.70 24.67
C VAL A 74 11.95 -30.98 24.06
N ALA A 75 12.04 -29.65 23.97
CA ALA A 75 11.06 -28.80 23.30
C ALA A 75 11.23 -28.81 21.77
N CYS A 76 10.15 -28.48 21.04
CA CYS A 76 10.27 -28.11 19.63
C CYS A 76 10.50 -26.60 19.53
N VAL A 77 11.58 -26.21 18.86
CA VAL A 77 11.92 -24.80 18.65
C VAL A 77 12.25 -24.59 17.17
N ALA A 78 11.44 -23.77 16.49
CA ALA A 78 11.58 -23.47 15.06
C ALA A 78 11.62 -24.74 14.16
N GLY A 79 10.88 -25.78 14.54
CA GLY A 79 10.80 -27.04 13.79
C GLY A 79 11.97 -27.99 13.99
N VAL A 80 12.81 -27.75 15.01
CA VAL A 80 13.90 -28.64 15.41
C VAL A 80 13.72 -29.01 16.89
N CYS A 81 13.90 -30.29 17.23
CA CYS A 81 13.96 -30.73 18.62
C CYS A 81 15.22 -30.17 19.27
N GLY A 82 15.07 -29.12 20.09
CA GLY A 82 16.17 -28.35 20.64
C GLY A 82 15.76 -27.64 21.93
N GLY A 83 16.65 -27.67 22.91
CA GLY A 83 16.38 -27.24 24.28
C GLY A 83 16.57 -28.40 25.24
N SER A 84 17.72 -28.41 25.92
CA SER A 84 17.99 -29.34 27.00
C SER A 84 17.24 -28.88 28.26
N THR A 85 16.45 -29.76 28.85
CA THR A 85 16.10 -29.62 30.28
C THR A 85 17.30 -29.96 31.14
N ASP A 86 17.91 -28.97 31.78
CA ASP A 86 18.36 -29.13 33.16
C ASP A 86 17.23 -28.69 34.11
N GLY A 87 16.68 -29.65 34.84
CA GLY A 87 15.62 -29.38 35.82
C GLY A 87 16.19 -28.67 37.03
N SER A 88 16.14 -27.34 37.05
CA SER A 88 16.44 -26.53 38.22
C SER A 88 15.28 -25.59 38.53
N THR A 89 14.49 -25.93 39.54
CA THR A 89 13.56 -25.00 40.18
C THR A 89 14.33 -24.06 41.09
N ASP A 90 14.41 -22.77 40.74
CA ASP A 90 14.34 -21.74 41.77
C ASP A 90 13.65 -20.47 41.25
N ALA A 91 13.13 -19.68 42.20
CA ALA A 91 12.24 -18.56 41.97
C ALA A 91 13.00 -17.22 41.77
N LEU A 92 12.21 -16.14 41.79
CA LEU A 92 12.52 -14.70 41.62
C LEU A 92 12.23 -14.24 40.19
N ALA A 93 11.02 -13.77 39.84
CA ALA A 93 10.30 -12.65 40.46
C ALA A 93 11.14 -11.37 40.52
N ASP A 94 11.13 -10.61 39.41
CA ASP A 94 10.96 -9.17 39.53
C ASP A 94 10.05 -8.62 38.43
N THR A 95 9.35 -7.55 38.78
CA THR A 95 8.41 -6.81 37.96
C THR A 95 8.95 -5.40 37.75
N SER A 96 9.13 -4.95 36.50
CA SER A 96 8.76 -3.58 36.07
C SER A 96 9.27 -3.23 34.67
N THR A 97 8.36 -2.61 33.92
CA THR A 97 8.49 -1.49 32.97
C THR A 97 9.83 -1.12 32.28
N ASP A 98 9.64 -0.82 30.99
CA ASP A 98 10.30 0.23 30.19
C ASP A 98 11.76 0.08 29.68
N GLY A 99 12.08 0.83 28.61
CA GLY A 99 13.43 0.95 28.03
C GLY A 99 13.78 -0.01 26.88
N ASN A 100 13.58 0.43 25.63
CA ASN A 100 14.13 -0.21 24.41
C ASN A 100 15.58 0.32 24.14
N PRO A 101 16.33 -0.14 23.12
CA PRO A 101 17.33 -1.20 23.19
C PRO A 101 18.78 -0.72 22.94
N GLY A 102 19.79 -1.51 23.31
CA GLY A 102 21.16 -1.31 22.81
C GLY A 102 22.27 -1.93 23.64
N ASP A 103 23.00 -2.87 23.03
CA ASP A 103 24.35 -3.33 23.38
C ASP A 103 24.68 -3.58 24.86
N ALA A 104 24.45 -4.81 25.31
CA ALA A 104 24.99 -5.32 26.57
C ALA A 104 26.12 -6.34 26.30
N ARG A 105 27.33 -5.84 26.06
CA ARG A 105 28.55 -6.61 26.33
C ARG A 105 28.69 -6.83 27.84
N LEU A 106 28.63 -8.08 28.27
CA LEU A 106 29.45 -8.59 29.37
C LEU A 106 30.68 -9.29 28.73
N ASP A 107 31.84 -9.42 29.37
CA ASP A 107 32.12 -9.38 30.81
C ASP A 107 33.27 -8.45 31.22
N ALA A 108 33.27 -8.11 32.50
CA ALA A 108 34.37 -7.43 33.18
C ALA A 108 35.41 -8.42 33.70
N LEU A 109 36.67 -7.98 33.78
CA LEU A 109 37.60 -8.36 34.84
C LEU A 109 38.63 -7.23 34.98
N ALA A 110 38.80 -6.73 36.20
CA ALA A 110 39.66 -5.60 36.51
C ALA A 110 41.08 -6.05 36.86
N ASP A 111 42.08 -5.27 36.44
CA ASP A 111 43.29 -5.06 37.23
C ASP A 111 43.84 -3.64 37.01
N THR A 112 44.62 -3.13 37.96
CA THR A 112 44.91 -1.71 38.16
C THR A 112 46.41 -1.43 38.34
N SER A 113 47.04 -0.79 37.35
CA SER A 113 48.32 -0.03 37.47
C SER A 113 48.62 0.63 36.11
N THR A 114 48.56 1.96 35.94
CA THR A 114 49.58 2.98 36.28
C THR A 114 50.90 2.87 35.49
N ASP A 115 51.14 3.90 34.66
CA ASP A 115 52.40 4.52 34.20
C ASP A 115 53.68 3.72 33.85
N GLY A 116 54.21 3.95 32.61
CA GLY A 116 55.61 3.64 32.26
C GLY A 116 55.94 3.56 30.74
N ASN A 117 56.49 4.65 30.18
CA ASN A 117 57.07 4.77 28.82
C ASN A 117 58.54 4.20 28.79
N PRO A 118 59.37 4.21 27.71
CA PRO A 118 59.17 4.44 26.25
C PRO A 118 59.89 3.46 25.28
N GLY A 119 59.73 3.67 23.96
CA GLY A 119 60.56 3.17 22.84
C GLY A 119 59.76 3.10 21.53
N ASP A 120 59.60 4.20 20.80
CA ASP A 120 60.41 4.63 19.62
C ASP A 120 60.24 3.73 18.36
N GLY A 121 60.18 4.25 17.13
CA GLY A 121 59.99 5.62 16.66
C GLY A 121 59.41 5.68 15.24
N SER A 122 58.67 6.74 14.92
CA SER A 122 58.31 7.16 13.55
C SER A 122 59.58 7.70 12.82
N THR A 123 59.71 7.83 11.49
CA THR A 123 58.79 8.38 10.46
C THR A 123 59.22 7.98 9.03
N ASP A 124 58.22 7.85 8.15
CA ASP A 124 58.08 8.27 6.74
C ASP A 124 59.30 8.63 5.85
N GLY A 125 59.27 8.16 4.59
CA GLY A 125 60.13 8.65 3.49
C GLY A 125 59.99 7.92 2.13
N ASN A 126 59.55 8.64 1.09
CA ASN A 126 59.57 8.35 -0.37
C ASN A 126 59.85 9.73 -1.06
N PRO A 127 60.17 9.92 -2.38
CA PRO A 127 60.30 8.99 -3.51
C PRO A 127 61.53 9.23 -4.46
N GLY A 128 61.58 8.52 -5.60
CA GLY A 128 62.49 8.74 -6.75
C GLY A 128 63.07 7.42 -7.28
N ASP A 129 62.58 6.82 -8.37
CA ASP A 129 62.68 7.14 -9.82
C ASP A 129 63.87 6.46 -10.54
N GLY A 130 63.59 5.87 -11.72
CA GLY A 130 64.52 4.97 -12.42
C GLY A 130 63.85 4.17 -13.55
N SER A 131 63.91 4.70 -14.76
CA SER A 131 63.39 4.10 -15.99
C SER A 131 64.36 3.09 -16.64
N THR A 132 63.85 2.03 -17.28
CA THR A 132 64.01 1.84 -18.74
C THR A 132 63.10 0.79 -19.36
N ASP A 133 62.73 1.13 -20.59
CA ASP A 133 61.95 0.49 -21.65
C ASP A 133 62.54 -0.82 -22.25
N GLY A 134 61.66 -1.69 -22.80
CA GLY A 134 62.09 -2.84 -23.62
C GLY A 134 61.00 -3.91 -23.91
N ASN A 135 60.53 -3.98 -25.16
CA ASN A 135 59.74 -5.06 -25.78
C ASN A 135 59.91 -4.90 -27.33
N PRO A 136 59.73 -5.91 -28.22
CA PRO A 136 59.48 -7.34 -28.02
C PRO A 136 60.50 -8.27 -28.73
N GLY A 137 60.37 -9.59 -28.52
CA GLY A 137 61.09 -10.63 -29.24
C GLY A 137 60.31 -11.95 -29.28
N ASP A 138 60.36 -12.56 -30.47
CA ASP A 138 60.14 -13.96 -30.85
C ASP A 138 60.44 -15.06 -29.80
N GLY A 139 60.04 -16.33 -29.98
CA GLY A 139 59.30 -16.99 -31.05
C GLY A 139 59.61 -18.50 -31.04
N SER A 140 58.60 -19.32 -30.77
CA SER A 140 58.56 -20.79 -30.91
C SER A 140 59.69 -21.61 -30.25
N THR A 141 59.35 -22.35 -29.18
CA THR A 141 59.80 -23.75 -29.06
C THR A 141 58.65 -24.66 -28.60
N ASP A 142 58.33 -25.60 -29.46
CA ASP A 142 57.51 -26.76 -29.24
C ASP A 142 58.31 -27.86 -28.51
N GLY A 143 57.88 -28.22 -27.29
CA GLY A 143 58.57 -29.20 -26.45
C GLY A 143 57.72 -29.66 -25.26
N ASN A 144 57.16 -30.87 -25.38
CA ASN A 144 56.32 -31.55 -24.38
C ASN A 144 57.09 -32.82 -23.89
N PRO A 145 56.69 -33.54 -22.82
CA PRO A 145 56.06 -33.16 -21.54
C PRO A 145 57.00 -33.41 -20.33
N GLY A 146 56.69 -32.85 -19.16
CA GLY A 146 57.35 -33.16 -17.88
C GLY A 146 56.42 -32.94 -16.69
N ASP A 147 56.45 -33.84 -15.72
CA ASP A 147 55.50 -34.01 -14.63
C ASP A 147 55.89 -33.29 -13.32
N GLY A 148 54.91 -32.70 -12.63
CA GLY A 148 55.09 -32.08 -11.30
C GLY A 148 54.03 -31.03 -10.93
N ALA A 149 52.95 -31.44 -10.26
CA ALA A 149 51.97 -30.53 -9.63
C ALA A 149 52.51 -29.95 -8.29
N THR A 150 51.96 -28.91 -7.64
CA THR A 150 50.60 -28.30 -7.57
C THR A 150 50.69 -26.75 -7.46
N ASP A 151 49.64 -25.89 -7.38
CA ASP A 151 48.16 -25.97 -7.48
C ASP A 151 47.56 -24.65 -8.06
N GLY A 152 47.37 -23.60 -7.25
CA GLY A 152 47.13 -22.20 -7.63
C GLY A 152 45.97 -21.85 -8.57
N SER A 153 44.78 -22.44 -8.40
CA SER A 153 43.67 -22.39 -9.37
C SER A 153 43.25 -21.00 -9.91
N VAL A 154 43.48 -20.79 -11.20
CA VAL A 154 42.51 -20.15 -12.12
C VAL A 154 42.23 -21.12 -13.27
N ASP A 155 40.97 -21.21 -13.69
CA ASP A 155 40.50 -21.99 -14.86
C ASP A 155 40.76 -23.51 -14.91
N ALA A 156 41.00 -24.15 -13.75
CA ALA A 156 40.85 -25.60 -13.64
C ALA A 156 39.37 -26.00 -13.84
N CYS A 157 39.06 -26.52 -15.03
CA CYS A 157 37.73 -27.04 -15.34
C CYS A 157 37.50 -28.39 -14.64
N PRO A 158 36.58 -28.50 -13.66
CA PRO A 158 36.28 -29.80 -13.06
C PRO A 158 35.60 -30.73 -14.08
N PRO A 159 35.80 -32.06 -13.98
CA PRO A 159 35.11 -33.00 -14.85
C PRO A 159 33.58 -32.93 -14.68
N PRO A 160 32.79 -33.31 -15.71
CA PRO A 160 31.33 -33.28 -15.67
C PRO A 160 30.77 -34.15 -14.52
N PRO A 161 29.55 -33.86 -14.03
CA PRO A 161 28.46 -33.13 -14.71
C PRO A 161 28.51 -31.59 -14.60
N TYR A 162 28.17 -30.92 -15.69
CA TYR A 162 27.92 -29.46 -15.73
C TYR A 162 26.43 -29.18 -15.51
N ASN A 163 25.95 -29.46 -14.29
CA ASN A 163 24.52 -29.41 -13.91
C ASN A 163 24.21 -28.34 -12.85
N THR A 164 25.02 -27.27 -12.76
CA THR A 164 24.86 -26.22 -11.75
C THR A 164 24.68 -24.85 -12.40
N PRO A 165 24.00 -23.89 -11.76
CA PRO A 165 23.95 -22.51 -12.25
C PRO A 165 25.32 -21.87 -12.48
N ALA A 166 26.38 -22.29 -11.77
CA ALA A 166 27.74 -21.79 -12.00
C ALA A 166 28.43 -22.41 -13.23
N ARG A 167 28.05 -23.63 -13.63
CA ARG A 167 28.61 -24.39 -14.76
C ARG A 167 27.52 -25.28 -15.35
N CYS A 168 26.85 -24.80 -16.39
CA CYS A 168 25.67 -25.42 -16.98
C CYS A 168 25.87 -25.83 -18.45
N GLY A 169 25.79 -27.13 -18.75
CA GLY A 169 26.01 -27.70 -20.09
C GLY A 169 27.47 -27.68 -20.54
N SER A 170 28.23 -26.67 -20.13
CA SER A 170 29.68 -26.59 -20.29
C SER A 170 30.33 -25.94 -19.07
N CYS A 171 31.65 -26.05 -19.01
CA CYS A 171 32.44 -25.65 -17.84
C CYS A 171 32.44 -24.15 -17.53
N PHE A 172 32.15 -23.30 -18.52
CA PHE A 172 32.28 -21.84 -18.42
C PHE A 172 30.94 -21.11 -18.66
N VAL A 173 29.83 -21.84 -18.77
CA VAL A 173 28.49 -21.26 -18.89
C VAL A 173 27.90 -21.09 -17.50
N GLN A 174 27.84 -19.84 -17.04
CA GLN A 174 27.12 -19.45 -15.83
C GLN A 174 25.72 -18.94 -16.20
N CYS A 175 24.71 -19.48 -15.53
CA CYS A 175 23.32 -19.07 -15.65
C CYS A 175 23.11 -17.73 -14.92
N VAL A 176 22.58 -16.75 -15.65
CA VAL A 176 22.35 -15.37 -15.18
C VAL A 176 20.95 -14.92 -15.58
N ALA A 177 20.41 -13.91 -14.89
CA ALA A 177 19.04 -13.44 -15.11
C ALA A 177 18.78 -13.08 -16.60
N PRO A 178 17.62 -13.49 -17.18
CA PRO A 178 16.48 -14.14 -16.53
C PRO A 178 16.63 -15.66 -16.36
N ASN A 179 17.63 -16.29 -16.96
CA ASN A 179 17.82 -17.73 -17.00
C ASN A 179 18.79 -18.21 -15.91
N THR A 180 18.36 -18.22 -14.66
CA THR A 180 19.21 -18.53 -13.50
C THR A 180 19.32 -20.02 -13.16
N GLU A 181 18.42 -20.87 -13.65
CA GLU A 181 18.42 -22.31 -13.34
C GLU A 181 19.11 -23.15 -14.41
N CYS A 182 19.77 -24.22 -13.99
CA CYS A 182 20.43 -25.16 -14.91
C CYS A 182 19.61 -26.45 -15.04
N LEU A 183 18.87 -26.59 -16.15
CA LEU A 183 17.91 -27.69 -16.33
C LEU A 183 18.30 -28.59 -17.51
N LEU A 184 18.03 -29.90 -17.39
CA LEU A 184 18.28 -30.87 -18.45
C LEU A 184 17.18 -30.79 -19.52
N GLU A 185 17.56 -30.55 -20.78
CA GLU A 185 16.67 -30.56 -21.94
C GLU A 185 17.32 -31.30 -23.10
N ASN A 186 16.59 -32.25 -23.70
CA ASN A 186 17.06 -33.04 -24.85
C ASN A 186 18.45 -33.71 -24.65
N GLY A 187 18.80 -34.03 -23.40
CA GLY A 187 20.08 -34.67 -23.04
C GLY A 187 21.24 -33.71 -22.76
N ASN A 188 21.03 -32.39 -22.82
CA ASN A 188 22.04 -31.39 -22.44
C ASN A 188 21.52 -30.47 -21.32
N PHE A 189 22.41 -30.00 -20.45
CA PHE A 189 22.07 -28.99 -19.45
C PHE A 189 22.08 -27.60 -20.09
N VAL A 190 21.01 -26.82 -19.87
CA VAL A 190 20.83 -25.49 -20.45
C VAL A 190 20.29 -24.52 -19.40
N CYS A 191 20.74 -23.27 -19.45
CA CYS A 191 20.22 -22.23 -18.57
C CYS A 191 18.79 -21.86 -18.96
N LYS A 192 17.87 -21.96 -18.01
CA LYS A 192 16.43 -21.67 -18.16
C LYS A 192 15.94 -20.71 -17.08
N PRO A 193 14.78 -20.05 -17.29
CA PRO A 193 14.14 -19.28 -16.24
C PRO A 193 13.84 -20.17 -15.02
N PRO A 194 13.87 -19.63 -13.79
CA PRO A 194 13.52 -20.38 -12.58
C PRO A 194 12.05 -20.84 -12.56
N CYS A 195 11.19 -20.18 -13.34
CA CYS A 195 9.77 -20.44 -13.41
C CYS A 195 9.37 -20.82 -14.84
N THR A 196 8.52 -21.84 -14.97
CA THR A 196 7.93 -22.22 -16.26
C THR A 196 6.74 -21.30 -16.56
N PRO A 197 6.64 -20.69 -17.75
CA PRO A 197 5.50 -19.84 -18.10
C PRO A 197 4.15 -20.57 -17.94
N PRO A 198 3.09 -19.92 -17.45
CA PRO A 198 2.96 -18.47 -17.21
C PRO A 198 3.53 -17.98 -15.87
N LEU A 199 4.14 -18.83 -15.05
CA LEU A 199 4.66 -18.43 -13.75
C LEU A 199 5.87 -17.51 -13.88
N GLU A 200 5.89 -16.44 -13.08
CA GLU A 200 7.01 -15.50 -12.96
C GLU A 200 7.63 -15.56 -11.55
N PRO A 201 8.94 -15.26 -11.40
CA PRO A 201 9.59 -15.26 -10.11
C PRO A 201 9.16 -14.04 -9.25
N CYS A 202 8.78 -14.33 -8.01
CA CYS A 202 8.56 -13.35 -6.94
C CYS A 202 9.21 -13.85 -5.65
N ASN A 203 10.24 -13.16 -5.16
CA ASN A 203 10.93 -13.48 -3.89
C ASN A 203 11.37 -14.96 -3.74
N GLY A 204 11.76 -15.60 -4.85
CA GLY A 204 12.20 -17.00 -4.88
C GLY A 204 11.08 -18.05 -5.05
N ILE A 205 9.82 -17.64 -5.08
CA ILE A 205 8.69 -18.50 -5.47
C ILE A 205 8.19 -18.16 -6.87
N CYS A 206 7.62 -19.15 -7.57
CA CYS A 206 7.03 -18.98 -8.90
C CYS A 206 5.53 -18.79 -8.79
N VAL A 207 5.01 -17.66 -9.29
CA VAL A 207 3.60 -17.26 -9.14
C VAL A 207 2.99 -16.79 -10.47
N ASP A 208 1.72 -17.08 -10.69
CA ASP A 208 0.97 -16.51 -11.82
C ASP A 208 0.41 -15.15 -11.43
N LYS A 209 1.10 -14.08 -11.82
CA LYS A 209 0.69 -12.70 -11.54
C LYS A 209 -0.66 -12.33 -12.18
N MET A 210 -1.20 -13.12 -13.10
CA MET A 210 -2.50 -12.84 -13.72
C MET A 210 -3.69 -13.28 -12.85
N VAL A 211 -3.48 -14.20 -11.90
CA VAL A 211 -4.54 -14.80 -11.05
C VAL A 211 -4.19 -14.93 -9.57
N ASP A 212 -2.93 -14.78 -9.16
CA ASP A 212 -2.51 -14.81 -7.76
C ASP A 212 -2.95 -13.52 -7.02
N PRO A 213 -3.86 -13.60 -6.03
CA PRO A 213 -4.33 -12.44 -5.28
C PRO A 213 -3.28 -11.85 -4.33
N PHE A 214 -2.11 -12.48 -4.14
CA PHE A 214 -1.01 -11.98 -3.31
C PHE A 214 0.13 -11.34 -4.13
N ASN A 215 0.15 -11.56 -5.45
CA ASN A 215 1.18 -11.07 -6.37
C ASN A 215 0.56 -10.51 -7.67
N CYS A 216 -0.60 -9.87 -7.58
CA CYS A 216 -1.43 -9.55 -8.74
C CYS A 216 -0.81 -8.44 -9.60
N GLY A 217 -0.40 -8.78 -10.82
CA GLY A 217 0.31 -7.92 -11.76
C GLY A 217 1.77 -7.62 -11.37
N VAL A 218 2.09 -7.56 -10.08
CA VAL A 218 3.43 -7.31 -9.53
C VAL A 218 3.61 -8.09 -8.22
N CYS A 219 4.84 -8.54 -7.95
CA CYS A 219 5.18 -9.25 -6.72
C CYS A 219 4.79 -8.44 -5.46
N ASN A 220 4.28 -9.13 -4.44
CA ASN A 220 3.76 -8.56 -3.19
C ASN A 220 2.55 -7.60 -3.33
N LYS A 221 1.94 -7.45 -4.52
CA LYS A 221 0.69 -6.70 -4.68
C LYS A 221 -0.50 -7.58 -4.26
N VAL A 222 -0.84 -7.50 -2.97
CA VAL A 222 -2.01 -8.18 -2.39
C VAL A 222 -3.30 -7.43 -2.71
N CYS A 223 -4.28 -8.14 -3.26
CA CYS A 223 -5.60 -7.60 -3.58
C CYS A 223 -6.50 -7.54 -2.33
N PRO A 224 -7.08 -6.37 -1.99
CA PRO A 224 -7.94 -6.22 -0.81
C PRO A 224 -9.14 -7.18 -0.74
N ALA A 225 -9.75 -7.52 -1.89
CA ALA A 225 -10.84 -8.50 -1.95
C ALA A 225 -10.37 -9.94 -2.27
N LEU A 226 -9.05 -10.20 -2.27
CA LEU A 226 -8.43 -11.49 -2.59
C LEU A 226 -8.81 -12.07 -3.97
N ILE A 227 -9.10 -11.22 -4.95
CA ILE A 227 -9.39 -11.61 -6.33
C ILE A 227 -8.43 -10.89 -7.27
N CYS A 228 -7.66 -11.63 -8.05
CA CYS A 228 -6.88 -11.13 -9.17
C CYS A 228 -7.47 -11.67 -10.48
N ALA A 229 -7.66 -10.80 -11.47
CA ALA A 229 -8.08 -11.19 -12.81
C ALA A 229 -7.31 -10.39 -13.86
N GLY A 230 -6.54 -11.07 -14.71
CA GLY A 230 -5.72 -10.43 -15.74
C GLY A 230 -4.64 -9.50 -15.18
N GLY A 231 -4.13 -9.77 -13.99
CA GLY A 231 -3.13 -8.93 -13.31
C GLY A 231 -3.72 -7.67 -12.65
N ILE A 232 -5.05 -7.54 -12.61
CA ILE A 232 -5.76 -6.44 -11.98
C ILE A 232 -6.55 -6.97 -10.78
N CYS A 233 -6.36 -6.34 -9.62
CA CYS A 233 -7.13 -6.66 -8.42
C CYS A 233 -8.59 -6.28 -8.62
N GLN A 234 -9.48 -7.26 -8.52
CA GLN A 234 -10.92 -7.04 -8.57
C GLN A 234 -11.44 -6.74 -7.16
N GLY A 235 -12.56 -6.02 -7.07
CA GLY A 235 -13.20 -5.70 -5.79
C GLY A 235 -12.38 -4.78 -4.88
N THR A 236 -11.39 -4.05 -5.40
CA THR A 236 -10.86 -2.86 -4.72
C THR A 236 -11.96 -1.81 -4.61
N ASN A 237 -11.83 -0.92 -3.62
CA ASN A 237 -12.60 0.32 -3.67
C ASN A 237 -12.17 1.11 -4.90
N PRO A 238 -13.09 1.71 -5.68
CA PRO A 238 -12.72 2.62 -6.73
C PRO A 238 -11.99 3.84 -6.14
N GLY A 239 -11.09 4.43 -6.93
CA GLY A 239 -10.55 5.75 -6.63
C GLY A 239 -11.62 6.83 -6.72
N HIS A 240 -11.29 7.99 -6.19
CA HIS A 240 -12.19 9.14 -6.16
C HIS A 240 -11.47 10.37 -6.71
N GLU A 241 -11.98 10.94 -7.79
CA GLU A 241 -11.53 12.21 -8.35
C GLU A 241 -12.64 13.25 -8.15
N ILE A 242 -12.42 14.20 -7.25
CA ILE A 242 -13.44 15.14 -6.79
C ILE A 242 -12.99 16.56 -7.09
N VAL A 243 -13.79 17.30 -7.86
CA VAL A 243 -13.55 18.71 -8.16
C VAL A 243 -14.64 19.54 -7.50
N VAL A 244 -14.25 20.53 -6.70
CA VAL A 244 -15.15 21.39 -5.92
C VAL A 244 -14.94 22.85 -6.26
N GLY A 245 -15.92 23.46 -6.92
CA GLY A 245 -15.99 24.87 -7.31
C GLY A 245 -16.47 25.81 -6.20
N HIS A 246 -16.18 25.55 -4.92
CA HIS A 246 -16.57 26.42 -3.80
C HIS A 246 -15.37 27.19 -3.28
N ASP A 247 -15.58 28.47 -2.93
CA ASP A 247 -14.54 29.26 -2.27
C ASP A 247 -14.14 28.64 -0.92
N GLY A 248 -12.87 28.25 -0.82
CA GLY A 248 -12.27 27.68 0.38
C GLY A 248 -12.00 28.70 1.50
N LEU A 249 -12.01 30.01 1.22
CA LEU A 249 -11.70 31.07 2.19
C LEU A 249 -12.95 31.67 2.86
N SER A 250 -13.97 32.09 2.10
CA SER A 250 -15.23 32.64 2.67
C SER A 250 -16.16 31.56 3.25
N ALA A 251 -15.87 30.27 3.08
CA ALA A 251 -16.67 29.19 3.65
C ALA A 251 -16.69 29.21 5.20
N LEU A 252 -17.89 29.40 5.78
CA LEU A 252 -18.12 29.32 7.23
C LEU A 252 -18.13 27.85 7.69
N GLY A 253 -17.69 27.58 8.93
CA GLY A 253 -17.43 26.23 9.45
C GLY A 253 -18.59 25.24 9.34
N ALA A 254 -19.83 25.70 9.54
CA ALA A 254 -21.05 24.88 9.43
C ALA A 254 -21.82 25.10 8.12
N SER A 255 -21.22 25.75 7.11
CA SER A 255 -21.88 26.00 5.82
C SER A 255 -21.95 24.75 4.95
N ALA A 256 -22.94 24.68 4.07
CA ALA A 256 -23.06 23.61 3.08
C ALA A 256 -21.82 23.52 2.16
N GLN A 257 -21.19 24.66 1.83
CA GLN A 257 -19.93 24.72 1.07
C GLN A 257 -18.78 24.02 1.80
N ALA A 258 -18.57 24.38 3.08
CA ALA A 258 -17.59 23.72 3.93
C ALA A 258 -17.90 22.23 4.08
N LYS A 259 -19.18 21.84 4.15
CA LYS A 259 -19.59 20.43 4.25
C LYS A 259 -19.24 19.64 2.98
N VAL A 260 -19.43 20.21 1.78
CA VAL A 260 -18.99 19.60 0.51
C VAL A 260 -17.47 19.41 0.46
N ILE A 261 -16.70 20.47 0.78
CA ILE A 261 -15.22 20.40 0.80
C ILE A 261 -14.72 19.35 1.81
N THR A 262 -15.28 19.34 3.02
CA THR A 262 -14.85 18.43 4.09
C THR A 262 -15.29 16.98 3.85
N ASN A 263 -16.48 16.75 3.27
CA ASN A 263 -16.90 15.42 2.83
C ASN A 263 -15.94 14.84 1.78
N ALA A 264 -15.49 15.67 0.82
CA ALA A 264 -14.55 15.24 -0.21
C ALA A 264 -13.18 14.84 0.37
N VAL A 265 -12.58 15.70 1.20
CA VAL A 265 -11.23 15.45 1.77
C VAL A 265 -11.24 14.30 2.79
N LEU A 266 -12.32 14.15 3.56
CA LEU A 266 -12.44 13.10 4.58
C LEU A 266 -13.02 11.78 4.04
N LEU A 267 -13.20 11.64 2.72
CA LEU A 267 -13.81 10.46 2.10
C LEU A 267 -13.07 9.14 2.38
N PRO A 268 -11.72 9.05 2.31
CA PRO A 268 -11.03 7.82 2.71
C PRO A 268 -11.29 7.54 4.19
N ALA A 269 -11.44 6.27 4.58
CA ALA A 269 -11.70 5.89 5.98
C ALA A 269 -10.44 5.82 6.88
N ALA A 270 -9.25 6.09 6.33
CA ALA A 270 -7.96 5.92 7.02
C ALA A 270 -7.83 6.74 8.33
N ASN A 271 -7.15 6.18 9.32
CA ASN A 271 -6.81 6.85 10.58
C ASN A 271 -5.41 6.38 11.05
N PRO A 272 -4.37 7.24 11.05
CA PRO A 272 -4.39 8.64 10.61
C PRO A 272 -4.73 8.77 9.12
N LEU A 273 -5.46 9.83 8.75
CA LEU A 273 -5.66 10.21 7.36
C LEU A 273 -4.41 10.96 6.88
N ARG A 274 -3.70 10.39 5.91
CA ARG A 274 -2.47 10.96 5.36
C ARG A 274 -2.80 11.83 4.15
N ILE A 275 -2.63 13.14 4.31
CA ILE A 275 -3.02 14.17 3.36
C ILE A 275 -1.76 14.73 2.70
N LEU A 276 -1.57 14.49 1.39
CA LEU A 276 -0.58 15.23 0.60
C LEU A 276 -1.23 16.54 0.14
N SER A 277 -0.67 17.66 0.57
CA SER A 277 -1.29 18.97 0.52
C SER A 277 -0.45 19.87 -0.40
N PHE A 278 -0.90 20.07 -1.65
CA PHE A 278 -0.13 20.77 -2.68
C PHE A 278 -0.47 22.27 -2.71
N GLU A 279 0.50 23.11 -2.36
CA GLU A 279 0.28 24.50 -1.95
C GLU A 279 1.05 25.54 -2.80
N LYS A 280 1.85 25.10 -3.78
CA LYS A 280 2.88 25.93 -4.46
C LYS A 280 2.38 27.26 -5.02
N TRP A 281 1.23 27.30 -5.69
CA TRP A 281 0.65 28.53 -6.29
C TRP A 281 -0.69 28.92 -5.67
N SER A 282 -0.99 28.40 -4.49
CA SER A 282 -2.25 28.66 -3.77
C SER A 282 -2.13 29.88 -2.85
N ASP A 283 -3.27 30.53 -2.58
CA ASP A 283 -3.35 31.54 -1.51
C ASP A 283 -3.18 30.83 -0.14
N PRO A 284 -2.17 31.19 0.67
CA PRO A 284 -1.97 30.61 2.00
C PRO A 284 -3.18 30.78 2.92
N ALA A 285 -4.01 31.82 2.73
CA ALA A 285 -5.24 32.02 3.50
C ALA A 285 -6.31 30.97 3.16
N VAL A 286 -6.50 30.66 1.87
CA VAL A 286 -7.39 29.58 1.40
C VAL A 286 -6.92 28.24 2.00
N VAL A 287 -5.62 27.95 1.89
CA VAL A 287 -5.01 26.72 2.42
C VAL A 287 -5.26 26.58 3.94
N ALA A 288 -4.90 27.62 4.71
CA ALA A 288 -5.06 27.60 6.17
C ALA A 288 -6.54 27.45 6.58
N LYS A 289 -7.45 28.10 5.84
CA LYS A 289 -8.89 28.00 6.08
C LYS A 289 -9.41 26.59 5.80
N VAL A 290 -9.10 26.00 4.65
CA VAL A 290 -9.54 24.64 4.30
C VAL A 290 -8.98 23.61 5.28
N LYS A 291 -7.70 23.70 5.68
CA LYS A 291 -7.13 22.85 6.74
C LYS A 291 -7.89 22.98 8.06
N SER A 292 -8.29 24.19 8.45
CA SER A 292 -9.12 24.42 9.64
C SER A 292 -10.52 23.79 9.52
N LEU A 293 -11.17 23.88 8.35
CA LEU A 293 -12.46 23.24 8.10
C LEU A 293 -12.37 21.71 8.18
N VAL A 294 -11.37 21.11 7.52
CA VAL A 294 -11.13 19.65 7.53
C VAL A 294 -10.80 19.16 8.94
N GLY A 295 -9.95 19.88 9.69
CA GLY A 295 -9.65 19.57 11.09
C GLY A 295 -10.88 19.59 11.99
N ALA A 296 -11.75 20.59 11.84
CA ALA A 296 -13.01 20.67 12.60
C ALA A 296 -14.00 19.54 12.24
N ALA A 297 -14.00 19.07 10.99
CA ALA A 297 -14.87 18.01 10.50
C ALA A 297 -14.35 16.58 10.73
N ALA A 298 -13.09 16.41 11.16
CA ALA A 298 -12.43 15.10 11.29
C ALA A 298 -12.96 14.22 12.45
N LEU A 299 -13.70 14.81 13.41
CA LEU A 299 -14.46 14.12 14.47
C LEU A 299 -13.70 12.95 15.16
N GLY A 300 -12.47 13.19 15.60
CA GLY A 300 -11.65 12.21 16.33
C GLY A 300 -10.67 11.41 15.47
N ARG A 301 -10.66 11.60 14.14
CA ARG A 301 -9.61 11.10 13.26
C ARG A 301 -8.35 11.95 13.36
N THR A 302 -7.18 11.33 13.41
CA THR A 302 -5.89 12.01 13.32
C THR A 302 -5.64 12.41 11.86
N LEU A 303 -5.26 13.66 11.61
CA LEU A 303 -4.87 14.15 10.30
C LEU A 303 -3.35 14.32 10.23
N ALA A 304 -2.71 13.69 9.24
CA ALA A 304 -1.27 13.79 9.00
C ALA A 304 -1.02 14.53 7.68
N TYR A 305 -0.71 15.82 7.76
CA TYR A 305 -0.43 16.64 6.59
C TYR A 305 1.04 16.55 6.17
N THR A 306 1.27 16.19 4.91
CA THR A 306 2.53 16.41 4.19
C THR A 306 2.34 17.60 3.27
N VAL A 307 2.99 18.73 3.56
CA VAL A 307 2.95 19.92 2.69
C VAL A 307 3.89 19.74 1.51
N SER A 308 3.43 20.09 0.31
CA SER A 308 4.23 20.11 -0.91
C SER A 308 4.21 21.49 -1.57
N MET A 309 5.39 21.96 -1.93
CA MET A 309 5.65 23.22 -2.66
C MET A 309 6.38 22.97 -3.99
N ASP A 310 6.35 21.73 -4.49
CA ASP A 310 7.08 21.28 -5.68
C ASP A 310 6.19 20.33 -6.50
N GLU A 311 5.91 20.66 -7.77
CA GLU A 311 5.10 19.81 -8.65
C GLU A 311 5.71 18.43 -8.93
N ALA A 312 7.01 18.23 -8.66
CA ALA A 312 7.64 16.91 -8.73
C ALA A 312 7.07 15.94 -7.69
N ASP A 313 6.54 16.40 -6.57
CA ASP A 313 6.03 15.55 -5.49
C ASP A 313 4.80 14.74 -5.87
N LEU A 314 3.95 15.29 -6.75
CA LEU A 314 2.79 14.60 -7.32
C LEU A 314 3.18 13.71 -8.52
N ARG A 315 4.49 13.55 -8.76
CA ARG A 315 5.10 12.59 -9.69
C ARG A 315 5.93 11.52 -8.97
N ASP A 316 6.26 11.77 -7.71
CA ASP A 316 7.02 10.86 -6.84
C ASP A 316 6.10 9.75 -6.31
N ALA A 317 6.31 8.53 -6.80
CA ALA A 317 5.55 7.35 -6.41
C ALA A 317 5.70 7.01 -4.90
N LEU A 318 6.84 7.32 -4.28
CA LEU A 318 7.04 7.10 -2.84
C LEU A 318 6.25 8.11 -2.00
N LYS A 319 6.18 9.38 -2.41
CA LYS A 319 5.31 10.38 -1.76
C LYS A 319 3.83 10.03 -1.93
N LEU A 320 3.40 9.67 -3.15
CA LEU A 320 2.03 9.24 -3.43
C LEU A 320 1.65 7.92 -2.72
N SER A 321 2.57 6.96 -2.57
CA SER A 321 2.30 5.72 -1.82
C SER A 321 1.96 5.97 -0.34
N ARG A 322 2.48 7.07 0.23
CA ARG A 322 2.31 7.45 1.64
C ARG A 322 1.08 8.30 1.92
N ALA A 323 0.34 8.73 0.89
CA ALA A 323 -0.90 9.48 1.04
C ALA A 323 -2.14 8.60 0.84
N ASP A 324 -3.22 8.95 1.52
CA ASP A 324 -4.57 8.40 1.32
C ASP A 324 -5.43 9.37 0.49
N VAL A 325 -5.15 10.67 0.62
CA VAL A 325 -5.76 11.74 -0.17
C VAL A 325 -4.72 12.77 -0.62
N VAL A 326 -4.82 13.19 -1.88
CA VAL A 326 -4.13 14.38 -2.42
C VAL A 326 -5.13 15.53 -2.44
N VAL A 327 -4.74 16.68 -1.88
CA VAL A 327 -5.50 17.93 -1.93
C VAL A 327 -4.73 18.96 -2.73
N VAL A 328 -5.29 19.35 -3.89
CA VAL A 328 -4.85 20.47 -4.71
C VAL A 328 -5.81 21.63 -4.45
N TYR A 329 -5.36 22.67 -3.76
CA TYR A 329 -6.19 23.88 -3.57
C TYR A 329 -6.22 24.68 -4.89
N ASP A 330 -7.04 25.72 -4.94
CA ASP A 330 -7.03 26.64 -6.08
C ASP A 330 -5.61 27.20 -6.31
N GLN A 331 -5.18 27.24 -7.58
CA GLN A 331 -3.83 27.61 -7.99
C GLN A 331 -3.81 29.04 -8.57
N GLY A 332 -4.37 30.00 -7.86
CA GLY A 332 -4.58 31.37 -8.36
C GLY A 332 -3.32 32.09 -8.86
N GLN A 333 -2.13 31.73 -8.36
CA GLN A 333 -0.84 32.32 -8.80
C GLN A 333 -0.16 31.55 -9.96
N MET A 334 -0.82 30.52 -10.51
CA MET A 334 -0.29 29.69 -11.60
C MET A 334 -0.59 30.32 -12.97
N ASP A 335 0.40 30.35 -13.86
CA ASP A 335 0.20 30.73 -15.26
C ASP A 335 -0.19 29.54 -16.16
N ALA A 336 -0.62 29.82 -17.39
CA ALA A 336 -1.10 28.79 -18.32
C ALA A 336 -0.01 27.77 -18.74
N ALA A 337 1.26 28.19 -18.81
CA ALA A 337 2.37 27.31 -19.18
C ALA A 337 2.74 26.37 -18.02
N ALA A 338 2.73 26.89 -16.79
CA ALA A 338 2.84 26.11 -15.57
C ALA A 338 1.68 25.12 -15.45
N ALA A 339 0.43 25.53 -15.65
CA ALA A 339 -0.74 24.66 -15.61
C ALA A 339 -0.67 23.51 -16.62
N MET A 340 -0.32 23.82 -17.88
CA MET A 340 -0.21 22.80 -18.93
C MET A 340 0.91 21.80 -18.63
N SER A 341 2.12 22.28 -18.32
CA SER A 341 3.30 21.42 -18.07
C SER A 341 3.23 20.65 -16.75
N THR A 342 2.62 21.24 -15.71
CA THR A 342 2.37 20.58 -14.43
C THR A 342 1.42 19.41 -14.61
N GLY A 343 0.22 19.67 -15.13
CA GLY A 343 -0.83 18.67 -15.28
C GLY A 343 -0.44 17.51 -16.20
N MET A 344 0.19 17.78 -17.36
CA MET A 344 0.68 16.71 -18.25
C MET A 344 1.62 15.72 -17.52
N GLY A 345 2.46 16.21 -16.60
CA GLY A 345 3.34 15.34 -15.81
C GLY A 345 2.65 14.65 -14.62
N TRP A 346 1.48 15.13 -14.19
CA TRP A 346 0.67 14.52 -13.13
C TRP A 346 -0.29 13.44 -13.65
N ALA A 347 -0.64 13.46 -14.93
CA ALA A 347 -1.70 12.61 -15.48
C ALA A 347 -1.53 11.11 -15.19
N ALA A 348 -0.37 10.52 -15.49
CA ALA A 348 -0.13 9.10 -15.24
C ALA A 348 0.07 8.75 -13.74
N PRO A 349 0.87 9.52 -12.95
CA PRO A 349 0.97 9.30 -11.51
C PRO A 349 -0.34 9.41 -10.74
N LEU A 350 -1.16 10.44 -11.01
CA LEU A 350 -2.43 10.65 -10.33
C LEU A 350 -3.49 9.62 -10.73
N LEU A 351 -3.57 9.24 -12.01
CA LEU A 351 -4.43 8.14 -12.44
C LEU A 351 -4.04 6.82 -11.74
N THR A 352 -2.74 6.54 -11.59
CA THR A 352 -2.25 5.36 -10.87
C THR A 352 -2.63 5.41 -9.39
N PHE A 353 -2.43 6.57 -8.75
CA PHE A 353 -2.82 6.81 -7.36
C PHE A 353 -4.33 6.62 -7.14
N ALA A 354 -5.18 7.12 -8.03
CA ALA A 354 -6.62 6.90 -7.95
C ALA A 354 -6.98 5.42 -8.15
N ARG A 355 -6.37 4.71 -9.10
CA ARG A 355 -6.55 3.26 -9.30
C ARG A 355 -6.17 2.39 -8.09
N GLU A 356 -5.32 2.87 -7.19
CA GLU A 356 -5.05 2.24 -5.89
C GLU A 356 -6.21 2.39 -4.88
N GLY A 357 -7.35 2.97 -5.27
CA GLY A 357 -8.51 3.21 -4.41
C GLY A 357 -8.39 4.47 -3.55
N LYS A 358 -7.53 5.41 -3.95
CA LYS A 358 -7.24 6.65 -3.19
C LYS A 358 -7.99 7.85 -3.75
N THR A 359 -7.99 8.95 -2.99
CA THR A 359 -8.81 10.15 -3.29
C THR A 359 -7.97 11.34 -3.74
N ILE A 360 -8.36 11.99 -4.82
CA ILE A 360 -7.84 13.27 -5.29
C ILE A 360 -8.96 14.30 -5.12
N VAL A 361 -8.69 15.37 -4.37
CA VAL A 361 -9.59 16.52 -4.24
C VAL A 361 -8.91 17.73 -4.84
N ALA A 362 -9.55 18.33 -5.84
CA ALA A 362 -9.16 19.61 -6.41
C ALA A 362 -10.20 20.69 -6.06
N LEU A 363 -9.73 21.84 -5.58
CA LEU A 363 -10.57 23.02 -5.37
C LEU A 363 -10.37 23.98 -6.53
N ASP A 364 -11.46 24.44 -7.13
CA ASP A 364 -11.46 25.41 -8.22
C ASP A 364 -12.15 26.69 -7.72
N GLY A 365 -11.44 27.82 -7.77
CA GLY A 365 -11.92 29.11 -7.31
C GLY A 365 -11.92 30.15 -8.44
N ALA A 366 -12.59 31.27 -8.21
CA ALA A 366 -12.51 32.42 -9.11
C ALA A 366 -11.33 33.35 -8.78
N ASP A 367 -10.36 32.92 -7.95
CA ASP A 367 -9.20 33.73 -7.62
C ASP A 367 -8.11 33.64 -8.70
N GLY A 368 -7.32 34.71 -8.81
CA GLY A 368 -6.11 34.72 -9.62
C GLY A 368 -6.35 34.58 -11.14
N GLN A 369 -5.56 33.70 -11.78
CA GLN A 369 -5.45 33.63 -13.25
C GLN A 369 -6.45 32.65 -13.92
N GLY A 370 -7.31 31.95 -13.18
CA GLY A 370 -8.32 31.06 -13.74
C GLY A 370 -7.79 29.82 -14.49
N GLN A 371 -6.62 29.31 -14.10
CA GLN A 371 -5.93 28.21 -14.82
C GLN A 371 -6.32 26.80 -14.35
N MET A 372 -7.15 26.67 -13.31
CA MET A 372 -7.60 25.37 -12.79
C MET A 372 -8.26 24.46 -13.86
N PRO A 373 -9.16 24.95 -14.74
CA PRO A 373 -9.69 24.13 -15.85
C PRO A 373 -8.62 23.54 -16.77
N LEU A 374 -7.52 24.27 -17.03
CA LEU A 374 -6.42 23.78 -17.85
C LEU A 374 -5.64 22.69 -17.10
N LEU A 375 -5.30 22.94 -15.83
CA LEU A 375 -4.60 21.98 -14.97
C LEU A 375 -5.38 20.66 -14.79
N LEU A 376 -6.68 20.75 -14.48
CA LEU A 376 -7.55 19.59 -14.25
C LEU A 376 -7.65 18.69 -15.49
N ARG A 377 -7.78 19.31 -16.66
CA ARG A 377 -7.88 18.62 -17.94
C ARG A 377 -6.55 18.00 -18.37
N THR A 378 -5.42 18.70 -18.22
CA THR A 378 -4.10 18.14 -18.57
C THR A 378 -3.62 17.09 -17.58
N ALA A 379 -4.07 17.15 -16.31
CA ALA A 379 -3.85 16.11 -15.30
C ALA A 379 -4.82 14.92 -15.40
N GLY A 380 -5.77 14.91 -16.33
CA GLY A 380 -6.70 13.79 -16.55
C GLY A 380 -7.77 13.58 -15.47
N ILE A 381 -7.82 14.45 -14.45
CA ILE A 381 -8.74 14.37 -13.30
C ILE A 381 -10.19 14.53 -13.80
N LEU A 382 -10.47 15.65 -14.48
CA LEU A 382 -11.78 15.92 -15.05
C LEU A 382 -11.62 16.80 -16.30
N ASN A 383 -12.38 16.53 -17.36
CA ASN A 383 -12.31 17.27 -18.62
C ASN A 383 -13.06 18.61 -18.52
N VAL A 384 -12.54 19.52 -17.69
CA VAL A 384 -13.07 20.87 -17.53
C VAL A 384 -12.54 21.73 -18.68
N THR A 385 -13.45 22.31 -19.46
CA THR A 385 -13.10 23.19 -20.60
C THR A 385 -12.84 24.62 -20.14
N SER A 386 -13.66 25.10 -19.21
CA SER A 386 -13.57 26.39 -18.54
C SER A 386 -14.34 26.35 -17.21
N HIS A 387 -14.19 27.39 -16.39
CA HIS A 387 -15.05 27.63 -15.23
C HIS A 387 -15.81 28.96 -15.40
N THR A 388 -16.77 29.24 -14.53
CA THR A 388 -17.51 30.51 -14.55
C THR A 388 -17.87 30.94 -13.14
N THR A 389 -17.50 32.16 -12.75
CA THR A 389 -17.75 32.72 -11.43
C THR A 389 -19.24 32.84 -11.13
N LEU A 390 -19.63 32.42 -9.93
CA LEU A 390 -20.95 32.61 -9.37
C LEU A 390 -21.01 33.92 -8.57
N ALA A 391 -22.15 34.60 -8.65
CA ALA A 391 -22.39 35.76 -7.80
C ALA A 391 -22.55 35.32 -6.34
N ALA A 392 -22.09 36.15 -5.41
CA ALA A 392 -22.31 35.92 -3.98
C ALA A 392 -23.81 35.75 -3.69
N ALA A 393 -24.13 34.81 -2.80
CA ALA A 393 -25.48 34.37 -2.46
C ALA A 393 -26.29 33.70 -3.60
N GLN A 394 -25.69 33.44 -4.78
CA GLN A 394 -26.36 32.68 -5.84
C GLN A 394 -26.69 31.26 -5.36
N ARG A 395 -27.89 30.78 -5.73
CA ARG A 395 -28.38 29.48 -5.26
C ARG A 395 -27.81 28.32 -6.06
N VAL A 396 -27.44 27.26 -5.34
CA VAL A 396 -27.05 25.95 -5.85
C VAL A 396 -27.86 24.86 -5.16
N ARG A 397 -27.92 23.66 -5.75
CA ARG A 397 -28.64 22.50 -5.22
C ARG A 397 -27.73 21.28 -5.23
N VAL A 398 -27.70 20.54 -4.12
CA VAL A 398 -27.25 19.14 -4.09
C VAL A 398 -28.27 18.32 -4.86
N VAL A 399 -27.86 17.72 -5.97
CA VAL A 399 -28.71 16.87 -6.83
C VAL A 399 -28.44 15.38 -6.65
N ALA A 400 -27.27 15.01 -6.10
CA ALA A 400 -26.95 13.65 -5.68
C ALA A 400 -26.71 13.58 -4.16
N PRO A 401 -27.77 13.61 -3.32
CA PRO A 401 -27.64 13.60 -1.86
C PRO A 401 -27.22 12.22 -1.27
N ALA A 402 -27.27 11.16 -2.08
CA ALA A 402 -26.76 9.84 -1.74
C ALA A 402 -25.27 9.66 -2.07
N ASP A 403 -24.68 10.58 -2.84
CA ASP A 403 -23.24 10.62 -3.07
C ASP A 403 -22.51 11.02 -1.77
N PRO A 404 -21.38 10.39 -1.40
CA PRO A 404 -20.63 10.73 -0.19
C PRO A 404 -20.26 12.21 -0.06
N VAL A 405 -19.98 12.90 -1.17
CA VAL A 405 -19.67 14.34 -1.20
C VAL A 405 -20.91 15.17 -0.88
N GLY A 406 -22.09 14.73 -1.35
CA GLY A 406 -23.40 15.37 -1.10
C GLY A 406 -24.03 15.01 0.25
N LEU A 407 -23.47 14.04 0.97
CA LEU A 407 -24.06 13.45 2.17
C LEU A 407 -24.22 14.47 3.31
N ALA A 408 -25.44 14.58 3.83
CA ALA A 408 -25.83 15.52 4.89
C ALA A 408 -25.51 17.01 4.59
N VAL A 409 -25.38 17.38 3.31
CA VAL A 409 -25.25 18.78 2.87
C VAL A 409 -26.65 19.41 2.76
N LEU A 410 -26.85 20.55 3.43
CA LEU A 410 -28.11 21.31 3.35
C LEU A 410 -28.38 21.77 1.91
N SER A 411 -29.61 21.61 1.41
CA SER A 411 -29.94 21.84 -0.01
C SER A 411 -31.37 22.38 -0.20
N PRO A 412 -31.61 23.39 -1.07
CA PRO A 412 -30.62 24.21 -1.76
C PRO A 412 -29.90 25.17 -0.79
N TYR A 413 -28.74 25.68 -1.19
CA TYR A 413 -27.97 26.64 -0.41
C TYR A 413 -27.42 27.77 -1.30
N ALA A 414 -26.82 28.77 -0.67
CA ALA A 414 -26.24 29.94 -1.31
C ALA A 414 -24.70 29.82 -1.29
N VAL A 415 -24.04 30.17 -2.40
CA VAL A 415 -22.57 30.16 -2.48
C VAL A 415 -21.96 31.47 -1.95
N ALA A 416 -20.70 31.39 -1.55
CA ALA A 416 -19.87 32.54 -1.24
C ALA A 416 -19.41 33.25 -2.52
N ASP A 417 -18.89 34.46 -2.36
CA ASP A 417 -18.09 35.11 -3.39
C ASP A 417 -16.95 34.19 -3.85
N ARG A 418 -16.64 34.23 -5.15
CA ARG A 418 -15.57 33.46 -5.82
C ARG A 418 -15.77 31.94 -5.95
N SER A 419 -16.95 31.42 -5.62
CA SER A 419 -17.32 30.06 -6.07
C SER A 419 -17.54 30.05 -7.60
N VAL A 420 -17.36 28.90 -8.24
CA VAL A 420 -17.47 28.72 -9.70
C VAL A 420 -18.35 27.54 -10.09
N THR A 421 -18.91 27.59 -11.30
CA THR A 421 -19.37 26.40 -12.03
C THR A 421 -18.27 25.87 -12.95
N LEU A 422 -18.24 24.55 -13.12
CA LEU A 422 -17.30 23.83 -13.96
C LEU A 422 -17.98 23.48 -15.29
N GLN A 423 -17.46 23.98 -16.42
CA GLN A 423 -17.90 23.56 -17.76
C GLN A 423 -17.23 22.23 -18.11
N SER A 424 -17.74 21.13 -17.55
CA SER A 424 -17.23 19.79 -17.84
C SER A 424 -17.77 19.28 -19.18
N ALA A 425 -16.87 18.77 -20.02
CA ALA A 425 -17.23 18.02 -21.22
C ALA A 425 -17.62 16.56 -20.94
N ASP A 426 -17.36 16.06 -19.72
CA ASP A 426 -17.70 14.71 -19.31
C ASP A 426 -19.15 14.66 -18.80
N PRO A 427 -20.06 13.89 -19.42
CA PRO A 427 -21.47 13.91 -19.06
C PRO A 427 -21.73 13.25 -17.70
N ASN A 428 -22.74 13.76 -16.98
CA ASN A 428 -23.25 13.13 -15.76
C ASN A 428 -23.88 11.76 -16.06
N GLY A 429 -23.31 10.70 -15.48
CA GLY A 429 -23.67 9.30 -15.70
C GLY A 429 -22.44 8.39 -15.71
N GLY A 430 -22.64 7.08 -15.65
CA GLY A 430 -21.55 6.12 -15.52
C GLY A 430 -20.78 6.35 -14.21
N ASP A 431 -19.46 6.50 -14.31
CA ASP A 431 -18.58 6.79 -13.18
C ASP A 431 -18.64 8.26 -12.68
N ILE A 432 -19.33 9.17 -13.38
CA ILE A 432 -19.30 10.61 -13.09
C ILE A 432 -20.65 11.10 -12.54
N THR A 433 -20.60 11.67 -11.34
CA THR A 433 -21.74 12.25 -10.64
C THR A 433 -21.55 13.76 -10.44
N TYR A 434 -22.47 14.55 -10.98
CA TYR A 434 -22.60 15.98 -10.65
C TYR A 434 -23.32 16.08 -9.30
N VAL A 435 -22.57 16.32 -8.23
CA VAL A 435 -23.08 16.28 -6.85
C VAL A 435 -23.89 17.55 -6.52
N VAL A 436 -23.34 18.71 -6.89
CA VAL A 436 -23.95 20.02 -6.71
C VAL A 436 -24.05 20.72 -8.05
N ARG A 437 -25.19 21.35 -8.35
CA ARG A 437 -25.43 22.08 -9.60
C ARG A 437 -25.99 23.47 -9.37
N GLN A 438 -25.72 24.38 -10.30
CA GLN A 438 -26.18 25.76 -10.27
C GLN A 438 -27.71 25.87 -10.37
N GLY A 439 -28.25 26.88 -9.69
CA GLY A 439 -29.66 27.23 -9.69
C GLY A 439 -30.46 26.51 -8.61
N ALA A 440 -31.55 27.13 -8.15
CA ALA A 440 -32.41 26.56 -7.11
C ALA A 440 -33.10 25.24 -7.51
N ALA A 441 -33.16 24.93 -8.81
CA ALA A 441 -33.63 23.66 -9.35
C ALA A 441 -32.51 22.61 -9.57
N GLY A 442 -31.23 23.02 -9.58
CA GLY A 442 -30.10 22.12 -9.89
C GLY A 442 -29.95 21.79 -11.37
N ASN A 443 -30.44 22.64 -12.27
CA ASN A 443 -30.46 22.39 -13.72
C ASN A 443 -29.29 23.03 -14.48
N GLY A 444 -28.55 23.95 -13.86
CA GLY A 444 -27.37 24.58 -14.47
C GLY A 444 -26.12 23.72 -14.34
N ASP A 445 -24.97 24.33 -14.57
CA ASP A 445 -23.68 23.64 -14.61
C ASP A 445 -23.25 23.10 -13.23
N PRO A 446 -22.41 22.06 -13.17
CA PRO A 446 -21.96 21.52 -11.90
C PRO A 446 -21.06 22.49 -11.14
N VAL A 447 -21.17 22.47 -9.81
CA VAL A 447 -20.33 23.19 -8.85
C VAL A 447 -19.51 22.20 -8.01
N ALA A 448 -19.95 20.95 -7.91
CA ALA A 448 -19.11 19.86 -7.40
C ALA A 448 -19.34 18.61 -8.26
N VAL A 449 -18.27 17.99 -8.71
CA VAL A 449 -18.27 16.75 -9.49
C VAL A 449 -17.45 15.70 -8.76
N HIS A 450 -17.98 14.49 -8.68
CA HIS A 450 -17.30 13.32 -8.14
C HIS A 450 -17.26 12.25 -9.23
N LYS A 451 -16.04 11.81 -9.57
CA LYS A 451 -15.75 10.77 -10.55
C LYS A 451 -15.16 9.57 -9.81
N LEU A 452 -15.68 8.39 -10.10
CA LEU A 452 -15.09 7.13 -9.66
C LEU A 452 -14.00 6.71 -10.65
N VAL A 453 -12.91 6.15 -10.13
CA VAL A 453 -11.81 5.60 -10.94
C VAL A 453 -11.71 4.11 -10.69
N GLN A 454 -12.07 3.33 -11.71
CA GLN A 454 -11.96 1.87 -11.68
C GLN A 454 -10.46 1.46 -11.69
N PRO A 455 -10.08 0.39 -10.95
CA PRO A 455 -8.68 -0.05 -10.75
C PRO A 455 -7.90 -0.45 -12.02
#